data_AF-A0A2N6U0N6-F1
#
_entry.id   AF-A0A2N6U0N6-F1
#
_cell.length_a   1.000
_cell.length_b   1.000
_cell.length_c   1.000
_cell.angle_alpha   90.00
_cell.angle_beta   90.00
_cell.angle_gamma   90.00
#
_symmetry.space_group_name_H-M   'P 1'
#
loop_
_entity.id
_entity.type
_entity.pdbx_description
1 polymer ?
#
loop_
_entity_poly.entity_id
_entity_poly.type
_entity_poly.pdbx_seq_one_letter_code
_entity_poly.pdbx_strand_id
1 'polypeptide(L)'
;MTTHQPTRRAALAGSLLGLSALALAPQAALAAEPAPEKPALDLVPHFTVSAAKADGFAGLVALRITNNGAKRYYGEFPLVTFRLEVRTDSGPEGVDRLITPGWFNGAYARDLGFDPETSTRTFEVVLSNPIEVGETQLVANLNFGDGDTRLGRLHNYLVVTQTGRLEGDESTANDQSVDSREHTLTDGGKEHPGTF
;
A
#
# COMPACT_ATOMS: atom_id res chain seq x y z
N MET A 1 -31.33 80.47 4.49
CA MET A 1 -29.98 80.72 3.94
C MET A 1 -29.87 79.98 2.61
N THR A 2 -29.95 80.76 1.54
CA THR A 2 -29.32 80.55 0.22
C THR A 2 -29.02 79.14 -0.26
N THR A 3 -29.98 78.64 -1.03
CA THR A 3 -29.81 77.82 -2.23
C THR A 3 -28.76 78.38 -3.19
N HIS A 4 -27.85 77.55 -3.71
CA HIS A 4 -27.16 77.81 -4.98
C HIS A 4 -27.57 76.76 -6.02
N GLN A 5 -28.08 77.30 -7.12
CA GLN A 5 -28.61 76.65 -8.31
C GLN A 5 -27.51 76.33 -9.35
N PRO A 6 -27.86 75.68 -10.49
CA PRO A 6 -27.03 74.74 -11.25
C PRO A 6 -26.51 75.29 -12.59
N THR A 7 -25.68 74.51 -13.29
CA THR A 7 -25.48 74.58 -14.77
C THR A 7 -24.92 73.23 -15.26
N ARG A 8 -25.73 72.39 -15.92
CA ARG A 8 -26.05 72.32 -17.38
C ARG A 8 -25.00 71.56 -18.23
N ARG A 9 -25.49 70.42 -18.78
CA ARG A 9 -25.32 69.87 -20.14
C ARG A 9 -23.88 69.58 -20.63
N ALA A 10 -23.61 68.32 -20.98
CA ALA A 10 -23.80 67.77 -22.35
C ALA A 10 -22.99 66.46 -22.50
N ALA A 11 -23.59 65.51 -23.21
CA ALA A 11 -23.00 64.24 -23.59
C ALA A 11 -21.82 64.41 -24.58
N LEU A 12 -20.90 63.45 -24.60
CA LEU A 12 -20.45 62.80 -25.83
C LEU A 12 -19.57 61.58 -25.51
N ALA A 13 -20.02 60.44 -26.02
CA ALA A 13 -19.26 59.21 -26.12
C ALA A 13 -18.07 59.40 -27.07
N GLY A 14 -16.95 58.75 -26.74
CA GLY A 14 -15.76 58.72 -27.58
C GLY A 14 -14.87 57.56 -27.16
N SER A 15 -15.11 56.40 -27.76
CA SER A 15 -14.23 55.23 -27.70
C SER A 15 -12.84 55.56 -28.25
N LEU A 16 -11.80 55.27 -27.48
CA LEU A 16 -10.43 55.17 -27.97
C LEU A 16 -9.83 53.85 -27.49
N LEU A 17 -9.74 52.91 -28.43
CA LEU A 17 -8.93 51.70 -28.37
C LEU A 17 -7.46 52.11 -28.13
N GLY A 18 -6.97 51.87 -26.92
CA GLY A 18 -5.56 51.91 -26.60
C GLY A 18 -4.95 50.53 -26.79
N LEU A 19 -4.17 50.36 -27.86
CA LEU A 19 -3.20 49.27 -27.99
C LEU A 19 -2.18 49.38 -26.86
N SER A 20 -2.13 48.39 -25.97
CA SER A 20 -0.97 48.12 -25.13
C SER A 20 -0.41 46.76 -25.50
N ALA A 21 0.76 46.79 -26.12
CA ALA A 21 1.56 45.63 -26.47
C ALA A 21 2.01 44.90 -25.19
N LEU A 22 1.49 43.69 -24.96
CA LEU A 22 2.13 42.73 -24.06
C LEU A 22 3.19 41.98 -24.86
N ALA A 23 4.45 42.13 -24.44
CA ALA A 23 5.57 41.34 -24.93
C ALA A 23 5.32 39.84 -24.66
N LEU A 24 5.33 39.03 -25.72
CA LEU A 24 5.44 37.57 -25.59
C LEU A 24 6.86 37.24 -25.11
N ALA A 25 7.01 36.90 -23.83
CA ALA A 25 8.13 36.09 -23.40
C ALA A 25 7.88 34.64 -23.87
N PRO A 26 8.89 33.93 -24.40
CA PRO A 26 8.72 32.52 -24.73
C PRO A 26 8.57 31.75 -23.41
N GLN A 27 7.39 31.18 -23.20
CA GLN A 27 7.18 30.18 -22.16
C GLN A 27 8.05 28.97 -22.53
N ALA A 28 9.20 28.84 -21.87
CA ALA A 28 9.97 27.60 -21.93
C ALA A 28 9.05 26.50 -21.41
N ALA A 29 8.57 25.65 -22.32
CA ALA A 29 7.91 24.42 -21.94
C ALA A 29 8.92 23.64 -21.09
N LEU A 30 8.67 23.55 -19.78
CA LEU A 30 9.31 22.55 -18.95
C LEU A 30 9.03 21.21 -19.64
N ALA A 31 10.06 20.64 -20.27
CA ALA A 31 10.02 19.26 -20.71
C ALA A 31 9.67 18.46 -19.46
N ALA A 32 8.50 17.83 -19.48
CA ALA A 32 8.14 16.87 -18.46
C ALA A 32 9.26 15.84 -18.43
N GLU A 33 9.90 15.65 -17.27
CA GLU A 33 10.81 14.53 -17.10
C GLU A 33 10.08 13.26 -17.55
N PRO A 34 10.71 12.43 -18.39
CA PRO A 34 10.09 11.18 -18.81
C PRO A 34 9.71 10.42 -17.54
N ALA A 35 8.45 10.00 -17.46
CA ALA A 35 7.99 9.18 -16.35
C ALA A 35 8.96 7.99 -16.19
N PRO A 36 9.38 7.66 -14.95
CA PRO A 36 10.35 6.59 -14.74
C PRO A 36 9.85 5.32 -15.42
N GLU A 37 10.75 4.70 -16.18
CA GLU A 37 10.43 3.49 -16.93
C GLU A 37 10.01 2.38 -15.94
N LYS A 38 8.85 1.77 -16.21
CA LYS A 38 8.28 0.75 -15.33
C LYS A 38 9.21 -0.48 -15.32
N PRO A 39 9.58 -1.03 -14.14
CA PRO A 39 10.43 -2.20 -14.07
C PRO A 39 9.80 -3.39 -14.82
N ALA A 40 10.64 -4.25 -15.39
CA ALA A 40 10.15 -5.40 -16.16
C ALA A 40 9.41 -6.40 -15.26
N LEU A 41 9.93 -6.62 -14.05
CA LEU A 41 9.43 -7.53 -13.04
C LEU A 41 9.32 -6.72 -11.74
N ASP A 42 8.15 -6.75 -11.11
CA ASP A 42 7.88 -6.04 -9.86
C ASP A 42 6.60 -6.61 -9.22
N LEU A 43 6.73 -7.10 -8.00
CA LEU A 43 5.62 -7.63 -7.20
C LEU A 43 5.44 -6.76 -5.96
N VAL A 44 4.21 -6.32 -5.73
CA VAL A 44 3.87 -5.44 -4.62
C VAL A 44 2.95 -6.16 -3.64
N PRO A 45 3.46 -6.56 -2.47
CA PRO A 45 2.61 -7.12 -1.42
C PRO A 45 1.81 -6.02 -0.73
N HIS A 46 0.59 -6.35 -0.31
CA HIS A 46 -0.23 -5.56 0.60
C HIS A 46 -1.20 -6.46 1.36
N PHE A 47 -1.83 -5.92 2.40
CA PHE A 47 -2.76 -6.66 3.24
C PHE A 47 -4.19 -6.19 3.03
N THR A 48 -5.12 -7.14 3.16
CA THR A 48 -6.55 -6.83 3.21
C THR A 48 -7.23 -7.52 4.39
N VAL A 49 -8.18 -6.82 5.00
CA VAL A 49 -9.00 -7.34 6.11
C VAL A 49 -10.46 -7.01 5.89
N SER A 50 -11.36 -7.71 6.56
CA SER A 50 -12.75 -7.24 6.64
C SER A 50 -12.80 -5.88 7.35
N ALA A 51 -13.70 -5.00 6.95
CA ALA A 51 -13.98 -3.75 7.68
C ALA A 51 -14.37 -3.96 9.17
N ALA A 52 -14.78 -5.18 9.55
CA ALA A 52 -15.10 -5.54 10.93
C ALA A 52 -13.90 -6.12 11.72
N LYS A 53 -12.74 -6.33 11.09
CA LYS A 53 -11.54 -6.77 11.81
C LYS A 53 -11.16 -5.69 12.83
N ALA A 54 -11.04 -6.10 14.08
CA ALA A 54 -10.61 -5.25 15.17
C ALA A 54 -9.23 -5.65 15.67
N ASP A 55 -8.50 -4.69 16.20
CA ASP A 55 -7.16 -4.86 16.75
C ASP A 55 -7.16 -5.75 18.01
N GLY A 56 -6.23 -6.71 18.06
CA GLY A 56 -6.08 -7.76 19.07
C GLY A 56 -7.18 -8.84 19.10
N PHE A 57 -8.18 -8.79 18.22
CA PHE A 57 -9.28 -9.78 18.16
C PHE A 57 -9.07 -10.83 17.06
N ALA A 58 -9.79 -11.95 17.16
CA ALA A 58 -9.76 -12.98 16.14
C ALA A 58 -10.17 -12.44 14.75
N GLY A 59 -9.64 -13.04 13.68
CA GLY A 59 -10.03 -12.72 12.32
C GLY A 59 -8.94 -12.97 11.29
N LEU A 60 -9.30 -12.77 10.02
CA LEU A 60 -8.42 -13.03 8.89
C LEU A 60 -7.68 -11.77 8.44
N VAL A 61 -6.38 -11.93 8.19
CA VAL A 61 -5.57 -10.96 7.44
C VAL A 61 -5.06 -11.63 6.18
N ALA A 62 -5.42 -11.07 5.03
CA ALA A 62 -5.10 -11.63 3.72
C ALA A 62 -3.89 -10.93 3.11
N LEU A 63 -2.87 -11.70 2.73
CA LEU A 63 -1.73 -11.21 1.94
C LEU A 63 -2.09 -11.26 0.46
N ARG A 64 -2.03 -10.11 -0.19
CA ARG A 64 -2.25 -9.93 -1.61
C ARG A 64 -0.98 -9.47 -2.29
N ILE A 65 -0.74 -9.98 -3.49
CA ILE A 65 0.39 -9.58 -4.32
C ILE A 65 -0.14 -9.00 -5.62
N THR A 66 0.32 -7.82 -5.98
CA THR A 66 0.03 -7.16 -7.26
C THR A 66 1.25 -7.23 -8.16
N ASN A 67 1.09 -7.65 -9.41
CA ASN A 67 2.18 -7.53 -10.38
C ASN A 67 2.18 -6.11 -10.97
N ASN A 68 3.11 -5.30 -10.49
CA ASN A 68 3.36 -3.95 -10.99
C ASN A 68 4.57 -3.90 -11.93
N GLY A 69 4.97 -5.02 -12.52
CA GLY A 69 5.95 -5.08 -13.60
C GLY A 69 5.34 -4.78 -14.98
N ALA A 70 6.20 -4.76 -16.00
CA ALA A 70 5.79 -4.73 -17.40
C ALA A 70 5.58 -6.13 -18.01
N LYS A 71 6.03 -7.20 -17.33
CA LYS A 71 5.92 -8.59 -17.77
C LYS A 71 5.16 -9.46 -16.77
N ARG A 72 4.61 -10.56 -17.27
CA ARG A 72 4.05 -11.63 -16.44
C ARG A 72 5.10 -12.12 -15.46
N TYR A 73 4.72 -12.25 -14.19
CA TYR A 73 5.62 -12.73 -13.16
C TYR A 73 5.39 -14.23 -12.94
N TYR A 74 6.33 -15.06 -13.38
CA TYR A 74 6.27 -16.52 -13.25
C TYR A 74 7.66 -17.08 -12.94
N GLY A 75 7.76 -17.83 -11.85
CA GLY A 75 8.95 -18.60 -11.48
C GLY A 75 8.60 -20.03 -11.16
N GLU A 76 9.52 -20.95 -11.42
CA GLU A 76 9.36 -22.33 -11.02
C GLU A 76 9.37 -22.43 -9.48
N PHE A 77 8.42 -23.17 -8.91
CA PHE A 77 8.37 -23.41 -7.48
C PHE A 77 9.67 -24.11 -7.01
N PRO A 78 10.32 -23.69 -5.91
CA PRO A 78 9.90 -22.68 -4.93
C PRO A 78 10.65 -21.32 -5.07
N LEU A 79 10.97 -20.87 -6.28
CA LEU A 79 11.87 -19.72 -6.51
C LEU A 79 11.35 -18.40 -5.93
N VAL A 80 10.05 -18.14 -6.06
CA VAL A 80 9.46 -16.86 -5.64
C VAL A 80 8.87 -17.02 -4.24
N THR A 81 9.51 -16.39 -3.26
CA THR A 81 9.16 -16.54 -1.84
C THR A 81 9.03 -15.22 -1.12
N PHE A 82 8.14 -15.18 -0.13
CA PHE A 82 7.91 -14.08 0.77
C PHE A 82 8.06 -14.57 2.21
N ARG A 83 8.83 -13.85 3.00
CA ARG A 83 8.89 -14.00 4.45
C ARG A 83 7.88 -13.07 5.08
N LEU A 84 6.95 -13.63 5.84
CA LEU A 84 5.90 -12.91 6.53
C LEU A 84 6.11 -13.03 8.04
N GLU A 85 6.37 -11.91 8.70
CA GLU A 85 6.62 -11.85 10.13
C GLU A 85 5.43 -11.20 10.83
N VAL A 86 4.88 -11.89 11.83
CA VAL A 86 3.90 -11.35 12.76
C VAL A 86 4.63 -10.92 14.00
N ARG A 87 4.69 -9.62 14.25
CA ARG A 87 5.42 -9.01 15.37
C ARG A 87 4.45 -8.45 16.40
N THR A 88 4.83 -8.44 17.66
CA THR A 88 4.06 -7.78 18.73
C THR A 88 4.25 -6.27 18.67
N ASP A 89 3.15 -5.53 18.51
CA ASP A 89 3.10 -4.07 18.63
C ASP A 89 2.97 -3.66 20.10
N SER A 90 2.04 -4.30 20.82
CA SER A 90 1.85 -4.14 22.25
C SER A 90 1.20 -5.37 22.88
N GLY A 91 1.32 -5.48 24.21
CA GLY A 91 0.86 -6.63 24.98
C GLY A 91 2.01 -7.37 25.67
N PRO A 92 1.76 -8.59 26.19
CA PRO A 92 2.79 -9.36 26.88
C PRO A 92 3.87 -9.89 25.93
N GLU A 93 5.14 -9.72 26.30
CA GLU A 93 6.30 -10.24 25.56
C GLU A 93 6.49 -11.75 25.77
N GLY A 94 7.08 -12.43 24.78
CA GLY A 94 7.32 -13.87 24.81
C GLY A 94 6.05 -14.71 24.74
N VAL A 95 4.90 -14.07 24.49
CA VAL A 95 3.60 -14.70 24.35
C VAL A 95 3.17 -14.62 22.89
N ASP A 96 2.66 -15.74 22.40
CA ASP A 96 2.11 -15.84 21.08
C ASP A 96 0.63 -16.19 21.16
N ARG A 97 -0.09 -15.92 20.07
CA ARG A 97 -1.46 -16.40 19.88
C ARG A 97 -1.53 -17.45 18.78
N LEU A 98 -2.62 -18.21 18.77
CA LEU A 98 -2.88 -19.15 17.69
C LEU A 98 -3.00 -18.37 16.38
N ILE A 99 -2.19 -18.72 15.39
CA ILE A 99 -2.28 -18.16 14.04
C ILE A 99 -2.21 -19.32 13.06
N THR A 100 -3.26 -19.50 12.26
CA THR A 100 -3.34 -20.58 11.27
C THR A 100 -3.17 -20.01 9.87
N PRO A 101 -2.13 -20.42 9.11
CA PRO A 101 -1.97 -19.96 7.73
C PRO A 101 -2.94 -20.69 6.79
N GLY A 102 -3.52 -19.95 5.85
CA GLY A 102 -4.20 -20.47 4.68
C GLY A 102 -3.48 -20.05 3.40
N TRP A 103 -3.63 -20.81 2.33
CA TRP A 103 -2.98 -20.58 1.04
C TRP A 103 -3.98 -20.67 -0.11
N PHE A 104 -3.76 -19.85 -1.14
CA PHE A 104 -4.71 -19.63 -2.22
C PHE A 104 -4.00 -19.49 -3.56
N ASN A 105 -4.77 -19.65 -4.65
CA ASN A 105 -4.32 -19.39 -6.02
C ASN A 105 -2.97 -20.05 -6.36
N GLY A 106 -2.73 -21.28 -5.88
CA GLY A 106 -1.52 -22.05 -6.15
C GLY A 106 -0.29 -21.62 -5.36
N ALA A 107 -0.41 -20.69 -4.41
CA ALA A 107 0.62 -20.47 -3.42
C ALA A 107 0.60 -21.57 -2.34
N TYR A 108 1.71 -21.66 -1.61
CA TYR A 108 1.88 -22.51 -0.43
C TYR A 108 2.38 -21.65 0.71
N ALA A 109 1.82 -21.82 1.91
CA ALA A 109 2.26 -21.13 3.11
C ALA A 109 2.65 -22.14 4.18
N ARG A 110 3.82 -21.94 4.80
CA ARG A 110 4.28 -22.75 5.94
C ARG A 110 4.66 -21.87 7.12
N ASP A 111 4.41 -22.41 8.31
CA ASP A 111 4.84 -21.82 9.57
C ASP A 111 6.30 -22.18 9.84
N LEU A 112 7.13 -21.18 10.14
CA LEU A 112 8.54 -21.34 10.48
C LEU A 112 8.79 -21.28 12.00
N GLY A 113 7.76 -21.04 12.80
CA GLY A 113 7.80 -21.02 14.25
C GLY A 113 7.74 -19.62 14.86
N PHE A 114 7.68 -19.62 16.19
CA PHE A 114 7.66 -18.43 17.04
C PHE A 114 9.00 -18.28 17.76
N ASP A 115 9.54 -17.07 17.72
CA ASP A 115 10.69 -16.66 18.50
C ASP A 115 10.23 -15.85 19.73
N PRO A 116 10.37 -16.38 20.96
CA PRO A 116 9.96 -15.70 22.17
C PRO A 116 10.84 -14.50 22.53
N GLU A 117 12.09 -14.44 22.07
CA GLU A 117 13.00 -13.32 22.38
C GLU A 117 12.57 -12.05 21.65
N THR A 118 12.12 -12.21 20.40
CA THR A 118 11.65 -11.11 19.56
C THR A 118 10.12 -11.00 19.50
N SER A 119 9.40 -11.89 20.19
CA SER A 119 7.94 -12.04 20.11
C SER A 119 7.42 -12.03 18.66
N THR A 120 8.07 -12.82 17.81
CA THR A 120 7.81 -12.84 16.37
C THR A 120 7.48 -14.25 15.88
N ARG A 121 6.31 -14.42 15.26
CA ARG A 121 5.99 -15.66 14.50
C ARG A 121 6.28 -15.44 13.03
N THR A 122 7.01 -16.35 12.41
CA THR A 122 7.39 -16.22 11.00
C THR A 122 6.70 -17.27 10.14
N PHE A 123 6.24 -16.87 8.96
CA PHE A 123 5.72 -17.72 7.91
C PHE A 123 6.53 -17.52 6.62
N GLU A 124 6.59 -18.55 5.80
CA GLU A 124 7.07 -18.46 4.41
C GLU A 124 5.90 -18.71 3.48
N VAL A 125 5.73 -17.83 2.49
CA VAL A 125 4.76 -17.96 1.41
C VAL A 125 5.53 -18.14 0.11
N VAL A 126 5.24 -19.20 -0.62
CA VAL A 126 5.87 -19.53 -1.90
C VAL A 126 4.83 -19.45 -2.99
N LEU A 127 5.12 -18.72 -4.07
CA LEU A 127 4.24 -18.65 -5.24
C LEU A 127 4.57 -19.82 -6.18
N SER A 128 3.52 -20.52 -6.65
CA SER A 128 3.67 -21.54 -7.70
C SER A 128 2.94 -21.19 -8.99
N ASN A 129 2.05 -20.19 -8.94
CA ASN A 129 1.28 -19.73 -10.08
C ASN A 129 1.76 -18.36 -10.56
N PRO A 130 1.58 -18.08 -11.85
CA PRO A 130 1.88 -16.77 -12.41
C PRO A 130 0.90 -15.70 -11.92
N ILE A 131 1.38 -14.46 -11.85
CA ILE A 131 0.57 -13.26 -11.68
C ILE A 131 0.69 -12.43 -12.96
N GLU A 132 -0.42 -12.23 -13.66
CA GLU A 132 -0.46 -11.45 -14.89
C GLU A 132 -0.21 -9.95 -14.62
N VAL A 133 0.22 -9.21 -15.64
CA VAL A 133 0.52 -7.77 -15.51
C VAL A 133 -0.72 -7.01 -15.02
N GLY A 134 -0.58 -6.26 -13.93
CA GLY A 134 -1.66 -5.49 -13.30
C GLY A 134 -2.66 -6.33 -12.48
N GLU A 135 -2.49 -7.65 -12.45
CA GLU A 135 -3.33 -8.53 -11.63
C GLU A 135 -2.96 -8.41 -10.15
N THR A 136 -3.97 -8.52 -9.29
CA THR A 136 -3.79 -8.69 -7.84
C THR A 136 -4.36 -10.02 -7.40
N GLN A 137 -3.54 -10.87 -6.79
CA GLN A 137 -3.94 -12.20 -6.32
C GLN A 137 -3.89 -12.29 -4.79
N LEU A 138 -4.85 -13.01 -4.21
CA LEU A 138 -4.76 -13.50 -2.83
C LEU A 138 -3.82 -14.71 -2.82
N VAL A 139 -2.71 -14.65 -2.09
CA VAL A 139 -1.74 -15.75 -2.08
C VAL A 139 -1.75 -16.49 -0.75
N ALA A 140 -1.96 -15.78 0.35
CA ALA A 140 -2.07 -16.37 1.68
C ALA A 140 -3.04 -15.58 2.56
N ASN A 141 -3.50 -16.20 3.63
CA ASN A 141 -4.08 -15.48 4.74
C ASN A 141 -3.53 -16.03 6.06
N LEU A 142 -3.60 -15.21 7.10
CA LEU A 142 -3.37 -15.61 8.47
C LEU A 142 -4.69 -15.50 9.22
N ASN A 143 -5.15 -16.61 9.78
CA ASN A 143 -6.29 -16.64 10.69
C ASN A 143 -5.80 -16.46 12.11
N PHE A 144 -5.96 -15.25 12.62
CA PHE A 144 -5.64 -14.91 14.00
C PHE A 144 -6.72 -15.46 14.93
N GLY A 145 -6.29 -16.21 15.93
CA GLY A 145 -7.07 -16.48 17.13
C GLY A 145 -7.26 -15.22 17.97
N ASP A 146 -8.09 -15.32 19.00
CA ASP A 146 -8.27 -14.20 19.92
C ASP A 146 -6.95 -13.90 20.64
N GLY A 147 -6.55 -12.62 20.69
CA GLY A 147 -5.35 -12.17 21.37
C GLY A 147 -5.52 -12.02 22.88
N ASP A 148 -6.69 -12.31 23.45
CA ASP A 148 -6.92 -12.25 24.89
C ASP A 148 -6.18 -13.37 25.61
N THR A 149 -5.02 -13.04 26.17
CA THR A 149 -4.24 -13.96 26.98
C THR A 149 -4.44 -13.66 28.46
N ARG A 150 -4.04 -14.60 29.32
CA ARG A 150 -4.04 -14.38 30.77
C ARG A 150 -3.13 -13.23 31.23
N LEU A 151 -2.18 -12.81 30.39
CA LEU A 151 -1.20 -11.76 30.68
C LEU A 151 -1.56 -10.41 30.03
N GLY A 152 -2.68 -10.34 29.32
CA GLY A 152 -3.13 -9.17 28.58
C GLY A 152 -3.39 -9.48 27.11
N ARG A 153 -3.97 -8.50 26.41
CA ARG A 153 -4.27 -8.62 24.99
C ARG A 153 -3.01 -8.41 24.15
N LEU A 154 -2.79 -9.30 23.19
CA LEU A 154 -1.77 -9.15 22.15
C LEU A 154 -2.32 -8.30 21.01
N HIS A 155 -1.52 -7.34 20.57
CA HIS A 155 -1.75 -6.52 19.39
C HIS A 155 -0.58 -6.77 18.44
N ASN A 156 -0.85 -7.22 17.22
CA ASN A 156 0.21 -7.56 16.27
C ASN A 156 0.15 -6.69 15.02
N TYR A 157 1.32 -6.50 14.42
CA TYR A 157 1.45 -6.00 13.05
C TYR A 157 2.25 -7.02 12.22
N LEU A 158 2.18 -6.89 10.90
CA LEU A 158 2.88 -7.78 9.98
C LEU A 158 3.92 -7.01 9.19
N VAL A 159 5.00 -7.70 8.88
CA VAL A 159 6.02 -7.25 7.94
C VAL A 159 6.18 -8.34 6.89
N VAL A 160 6.05 -7.98 5.62
CA VAL A 160 6.31 -8.91 4.50
C VAL A 160 7.51 -8.45 3.70
N THR A 161 8.37 -9.40 3.36
CA THR A 161 9.57 -9.18 2.55
C THR A 161 9.65 -10.23 1.47
N GLN A 162 9.79 -9.84 0.21
CA GLN A 162 10.12 -10.77 -0.86
C GLN A 162 11.57 -11.21 -0.72
N THR A 163 11.77 -12.50 -0.47
CA THR A 163 13.08 -13.12 -0.25
C THR A 163 13.57 -13.92 -1.45
N GLY A 164 12.64 -14.47 -2.25
CA GLY A 164 12.92 -15.21 -3.47
C GLY A 164 12.44 -14.43 -4.69
N ARG A 165 13.30 -14.26 -5.69
CA ARG A 165 13.09 -13.39 -6.85
C ARG A 165 13.49 -14.08 -8.14
N LEU A 166 12.90 -13.63 -9.24
CA LEU A 166 13.33 -14.03 -10.57
C LEU A 166 14.67 -13.37 -10.92
N GLU A 167 15.44 -14.02 -11.79
CA GLU A 167 16.64 -13.39 -12.34
C GLU A 167 16.27 -12.10 -13.10
N GLY A 168 16.98 -11.01 -12.80
CA GLY A 168 16.72 -9.70 -13.37
C GLY A 168 15.61 -8.87 -12.69
N ASP A 169 15.01 -9.38 -11.62
CA ASP A 169 14.18 -8.56 -10.72
C ASP A 169 15.06 -7.83 -9.69
N GLU A 170 15.31 -6.55 -9.94
CA GLU A 170 16.04 -5.64 -9.06
C GLU A 170 15.10 -4.66 -8.31
N SER A 171 13.78 -4.87 -8.38
CA SER A 171 12.80 -3.96 -7.77
C SER A 171 12.70 -4.19 -6.26
N THR A 172 13.39 -3.37 -5.45
CA THR A 172 13.41 -3.55 -3.98
C THR A 172 12.67 -2.46 -3.21
N ALA A 173 12.03 -1.52 -3.92
CA ALA A 173 11.52 -0.29 -3.31
C ALA A 173 10.18 -0.48 -2.57
N ASN A 174 9.44 -1.54 -2.88
CA ASN A 174 8.02 -1.71 -2.54
C ASN A 174 7.67 -3.12 -2.06
N ASP A 175 8.66 -3.99 -1.90
CA ASP A 175 8.48 -5.39 -1.52
C ASP A 175 9.43 -5.83 -0.39
N GLN A 176 10.21 -4.89 0.15
CA GLN A 176 11.12 -5.10 1.26
C GLN A 176 10.56 -4.46 2.53
N SER A 177 10.40 -5.27 3.58
CA SER A 177 9.89 -4.81 4.88
C SER A 177 8.58 -4.04 4.83
N VAL A 178 7.64 -4.49 3.98
CA VAL A 178 6.33 -3.86 3.81
C VAL A 178 5.51 -4.03 5.08
N ASP A 179 5.27 -2.93 5.77
CA ASP A 179 4.61 -2.87 7.09
C ASP A 179 3.09 -2.79 6.93
N SER A 180 2.37 -3.67 7.63
CA SER A 180 0.91 -3.68 7.57
C SER A 180 0.26 -2.38 8.03
N ARG A 181 0.90 -1.61 8.91
CA ARG A 181 0.38 -0.33 9.43
C ARG A 181 0.25 0.73 8.34
N GLU A 182 0.99 0.58 7.25
CA GLU A 182 0.97 1.48 6.09
C GLU A 182 0.32 0.84 4.86
N HIS A 183 0.30 -0.49 4.79
CA HIS A 183 -0.11 -1.25 3.60
C HIS A 183 -1.31 -2.17 3.83
N THR A 184 -2.23 -1.80 4.74
CA THR A 184 -3.48 -2.54 4.95
C THR A 184 -4.69 -1.75 4.48
N LEU A 185 -5.52 -2.41 3.68
CA LEU A 185 -6.84 -1.93 3.31
C LEU A 185 -7.93 -2.84 3.88
N THR A 186 -9.12 -2.28 4.05
CA THR A 186 -10.34 -3.07 4.21
C THR A 186 -10.72 -3.69 2.86
N ASP A 187 -11.56 -4.71 2.89
CA ASP A 187 -12.19 -5.33 1.71
C ASP A 187 -12.99 -4.32 0.86
N GLY A 188 -13.49 -3.24 1.48
CA GLY A 188 -14.08 -2.08 0.80
C GLY A 188 -13.07 -1.05 0.25
N GLY A 189 -11.76 -1.31 0.34
CA GLY A 189 -10.70 -0.46 -0.20
C GLY A 189 -10.33 0.77 0.64
N LYS A 190 -10.85 0.90 1.87
CA LYS A 190 -10.46 1.98 2.80
C LYS A 190 -9.22 1.60 3.58
N GLU A 191 -8.38 2.57 3.96
CA GLU A 191 -7.26 2.34 4.86
C GLU A 191 -7.67 1.70 6.19
N HIS A 192 -6.81 0.83 6.72
CA HIS A 192 -6.96 0.19 8.01
C HIS A 192 -5.67 0.43 8.83
N PRO A 193 -5.73 0.60 10.16
CA PRO A 193 -4.54 0.85 11.01
C PRO A 193 -3.43 -0.20 10.94
N GLY A 194 -3.70 -1.36 10.32
CA GLY A 194 -2.75 -2.45 10.15
C GLY A 194 -2.27 -3.12 11.43
N THR A 195 -2.94 -2.90 12.56
CA THR A 195 -2.79 -3.67 13.79
C THR A 195 -3.96 -4.66 13.95
N PHE A 196 -3.69 -5.85 14.46
CA PHE A 196 -4.59 -7.01 14.43
C PHE A 196 -4.58 -7.81 15.71
#